data_AF-A0A954K4G6-F1
#
_entry.id   AF-A0A954K4G6-F1
#
_cell.length_a   1.000
_cell.length_b   1.000
_cell.length_c   1.000
_cell.angle_alpha   90.00
_cell.angle_beta   90.00
_cell.angle_gamma   90.00
#
_symmetry.space_group_name_H-M   'P 1'
#
loop_
_entity.id
_entity.type
_entity.pdbx_description
1 polymer ?
#
loop_
_entity_poly.entity_id
_entity_poly.type
_entity_poly.pdbx_seq_one_letter_code
_entity_poly.pdbx_strand_id
1 'polypeptide(L)'
;MQDLKKITGIAILFIVVLRLCIGWQLLYEGLWKIDSLSSTRPWTAAGYLNNAKGPFRDHFRNMTGDPNDLNWLDADKVKAKWLAWEQRFLNHYPNLTDAQKSKLHQMVQGNKYFAAELSALPPEVKIEGSLGNIVKYDDKRHLLIVDGEKHLTPDEKQRLQSMVPVKKGPNGKLEGGTALDREFYAAVDKVYDRSSRLSYIEKMQASLRGNPELAGQIDVKQEGTIDGKKIGKIEQYKLALDRYEEKLAKADQQFKVDHLDKLWTEIQELKASLVNPIRALEGEMETEANKMLTPEQLAAGPIPHEDTQIHRVNMLTIASLTILGILLLVGFGTRIAAIAAAGMLLSFYLVMPPWPGVPEAPGPEHSFIINK
;
A
#
# COMPACT_ATOMS: atom_id res chain seq x y z
N MET A 1 -27.63 -27.09 55.45
CA MET A 1 -27.07 -26.54 54.19
C MET A 1 -26.53 -27.72 53.40
N GLN A 2 -27.28 -28.13 52.39
CA GLN A 2 -27.01 -29.33 51.59
C GLN A 2 -25.72 -29.17 50.78
N ASP A 3 -25.01 -30.28 50.63
CA ASP A 3 -23.77 -30.48 49.86
C ASP A 3 -23.70 -29.65 48.57
N LEU A 4 -22.79 -28.67 48.57
CA LEU A 4 -22.23 -28.11 47.34
C LEU A 4 -21.40 -29.20 46.64
N LYS A 5 -22.09 -30.02 45.85
CA LYS A 5 -21.63 -30.92 44.79
C LYS A 5 -20.12 -31.24 44.83
N LYS A 6 -19.78 -32.43 45.33
CA LYS A 6 -18.45 -33.04 45.17
C LYS A 6 -18.12 -33.16 43.67
N ILE A 7 -17.43 -32.16 43.11
CA ILE A 7 -16.83 -32.27 41.79
C ILE A 7 -15.83 -33.42 41.88
N THR A 8 -16.00 -34.45 41.06
CA THR A 8 -15.13 -35.64 41.08
C THR A 8 -13.70 -35.22 40.73
N GLY A 9 -12.69 -35.89 41.30
CA GLY A 9 -11.28 -35.59 40.99
C GLY A 9 -10.97 -35.67 39.49
N ILE A 10 -11.68 -36.53 38.78
CA ILE A 10 -11.63 -36.64 37.31
C ILE A 10 -12.13 -35.37 36.63
N ALA A 11 -13.25 -34.80 37.07
CA ALA A 11 -13.76 -33.54 36.52
C ALA A 11 -12.80 -32.37 36.78
N ILE A 12 -12.15 -32.34 37.95
CA ILE A 12 -11.09 -31.36 38.26
C ILE A 12 -9.92 -31.53 37.28
N LEU A 13 -9.45 -32.77 37.08
CA LEU A 13 -8.37 -33.08 36.14
C LEU A 13 -8.69 -32.57 34.73
N PHE A 14 -9.88 -32.88 34.20
CA PHE A 14 -10.28 -32.41 32.86
C PHE A 14 -10.37 -30.89 32.76
N ILE A 15 -10.88 -30.19 33.79
CA ILE A 15 -10.93 -28.72 33.79
C ILE A 15 -9.52 -28.13 33.79
N VAL A 16 -8.60 -28.71 34.56
CA VAL A 16 -7.19 -28.27 34.58
C VAL A 16 -6.52 -28.53 33.22
N VAL A 17 -6.71 -29.72 32.64
CA VAL A 17 -6.16 -30.05 31.32
C VAL A 17 -6.73 -29.11 30.26
N LEU A 18 -8.04 -28.90 30.23
CA LEU A 18 -8.68 -27.97 29.30
C LEU A 18 -8.12 -26.55 29.44
N ARG A 19 -7.96 -26.06 30.67
CA ARG A 19 -7.34 -24.76 30.95
C ARG A 19 -5.93 -24.67 30.38
N LEU A 20 -5.11 -25.69 30.60
CA LEU A 20 -3.74 -25.74 30.11
C LEU A 20 -3.69 -25.80 28.57
N CYS A 21 -4.56 -26.59 27.94
CA CYS A 21 -4.66 -26.66 26.48
C CYS A 21 -5.08 -25.32 25.86
N ILE A 22 -6.11 -24.66 26.39
CA ILE A 22 -6.55 -23.34 25.91
C ILE A 22 -5.44 -22.31 26.15
N GLY A 23 -4.83 -22.30 27.34
CA GLY A 23 -3.75 -21.39 27.68
C GLY A 23 -2.54 -21.55 26.75
N TRP A 24 -2.16 -22.79 26.44
CA TRP A 24 -1.10 -23.10 25.48
C TRP A 24 -1.45 -22.61 24.08
N GLN A 25 -2.65 -22.88 23.59
CA GLN A 25 -3.09 -22.44 22.25
C GLN A 25 -3.01 -20.91 22.11
N LEU A 26 -3.55 -20.17 23.09
CA LEU A 26 -3.51 -18.70 23.05
C LEU A 26 -2.07 -18.18 23.13
N LEU A 27 -1.24 -18.73 24.01
CA LEU A 27 0.15 -18.31 24.13
C LEU A 27 0.95 -18.60 22.86
N TYR A 28 0.82 -19.79 22.30
CA TYR A 28 1.49 -20.18 21.06
C TYR A 28 1.13 -19.23 19.92
N GLU A 29 -0.18 -18.97 19.73
CA GLU A 29 -0.67 -18.03 18.73
C GLU A 29 -0.19 -16.59 18.96
N GLY A 30 -0.07 -16.16 20.22
CA GLY A 30 0.47 -14.85 20.59
C GLY A 30 1.97 -14.74 20.29
N LEU A 31 2.77 -15.74 20.68
CA LEU A 31 4.21 -15.78 20.43
C LEU A 31 4.55 -15.84 18.94
N TRP A 32 3.81 -16.64 18.15
CA TRP A 32 3.99 -16.67 16.70
C TRP A 32 3.72 -15.30 16.05
N LYS A 33 2.70 -14.58 16.53
CA LYS A 33 2.44 -13.21 16.04
C LYS A 33 3.50 -12.21 16.49
N ILE A 34 4.06 -12.35 17.69
CA ILE A 34 5.20 -11.53 18.14
C ILE A 34 6.41 -11.74 17.23
N ASP A 35 6.74 -13.00 16.91
CA ASP A 35 7.86 -13.34 16.03
C ASP A 35 7.70 -12.67 14.64
N SER A 36 6.47 -12.67 14.12
CA SER A 36 6.15 -12.02 12.85
C SER A 36 6.42 -10.50 12.83
N LEU A 37 6.43 -9.81 13.98
CA LEU A 37 6.70 -8.36 14.07
C LEU A 37 8.12 -7.98 13.65
N SER A 38 9.05 -8.92 13.70
CA SER A 38 10.42 -8.73 13.22
C SER A 38 10.56 -8.90 11.70
N SER A 39 9.53 -9.42 11.03
CA SER A 39 9.55 -9.71 9.60
C SER A 39 9.13 -8.50 8.76
N THR A 40 9.43 -8.54 7.47
CA THR A 40 8.96 -7.53 6.49
C THR A 40 7.45 -7.57 6.24
N ARG A 41 6.76 -8.64 6.68
CA ARG A 41 5.32 -8.82 6.53
C ARG A 41 4.73 -9.34 7.84
N PRO A 42 4.61 -8.47 8.86
CA PRO A 42 4.05 -8.87 10.14
C PRO A 42 2.62 -9.36 9.99
N TRP A 43 2.19 -10.20 10.92
CA TRP A 43 0.79 -10.61 11.00
C TRP A 43 -0.12 -9.41 11.19
N THR A 44 -1.28 -9.44 10.52
CA THR A 44 -2.34 -8.44 10.71
C THR A 44 -3.73 -9.07 10.68
N ALA A 45 -4.63 -8.53 11.52
CA ALA A 45 -6.05 -8.86 11.52
C ALA A 45 -6.82 -8.21 10.35
N ALA A 46 -6.21 -7.34 9.54
CA ALA A 46 -6.90 -6.55 8.51
C ALA A 46 -7.70 -7.42 7.54
N GLY A 47 -7.08 -8.48 7.02
CA GLY A 47 -7.74 -9.41 6.10
C GLY A 47 -8.93 -10.13 6.73
N TYR A 48 -8.82 -10.50 8.00
CA TYR A 48 -9.90 -11.15 8.74
C TYR A 48 -11.07 -10.19 9.00
N LEU A 49 -10.77 -8.99 9.51
CA LEU A 49 -11.76 -7.98 9.88
C LEU A 49 -12.46 -7.35 8.67
N ASN A 50 -11.75 -7.13 7.56
CA ASN A 50 -12.34 -6.60 6.32
C ASN A 50 -13.38 -7.55 5.71
N ASN A 51 -13.27 -8.85 6.00
CA ASN A 51 -14.20 -9.88 5.55
C ASN A 51 -15.33 -10.14 6.55
N ALA A 52 -15.47 -9.34 7.62
CA ALA A 52 -16.53 -9.57 8.60
C ALA A 52 -17.93 -9.58 7.96
N LYS A 53 -18.80 -10.45 8.47
CA LYS A 53 -20.18 -10.67 8.01
C LYS A 53 -21.13 -10.71 9.20
N GLY A 54 -22.43 -10.58 8.92
CA GLY A 54 -23.49 -10.62 9.93
C GLY A 54 -23.70 -9.29 10.66
N PRO A 55 -24.44 -9.27 11.77
CA PRO A 55 -24.95 -8.03 12.37
C PRO A 55 -23.88 -7.13 12.99
N PHE A 56 -22.69 -7.67 13.28
CA PHE A 56 -21.56 -6.90 13.81
C PHE A 56 -20.52 -6.53 12.73
N ARG A 57 -20.82 -6.81 11.46
CA ARG A 57 -19.93 -6.56 10.32
C ARG A 57 -19.28 -5.19 10.37
N ASP A 58 -20.09 -4.13 10.46
CA ASP A 58 -19.59 -2.76 10.34
C ASP A 58 -18.70 -2.38 11.51
N HIS A 59 -19.02 -2.86 12.72
CA HIS A 59 -18.17 -2.67 13.89
C HIS A 59 -16.76 -3.23 13.64
N PHE A 60 -16.66 -4.50 13.22
CA PHE A 60 -15.37 -5.16 12.98
C PHE A 60 -14.62 -4.58 11.78
N ARG A 61 -15.31 -4.27 10.69
CA ARG A 61 -14.71 -3.62 9.52
C ARG A 61 -14.16 -2.25 9.86
N ASN A 62 -14.90 -1.46 10.63
CA ASN A 62 -14.43 -0.13 11.06
C ASN A 62 -13.20 -0.18 11.96
N MET A 63 -12.89 -1.31 12.61
CA MET A 63 -11.65 -1.48 13.37
C MET A 63 -10.39 -1.41 12.50
N THR A 64 -10.49 -1.61 11.19
CA THR A 64 -9.34 -1.53 10.29
C THR A 64 -9.03 -0.09 9.86
N GLY A 65 -9.96 0.85 10.04
CA GLY A 65 -9.85 2.25 9.63
C GLY A 65 -10.02 2.50 8.12
N ASP A 66 -9.81 1.47 7.29
CA ASP A 66 -10.03 1.52 5.84
C ASP A 66 -10.57 0.17 5.33
N PRO A 67 -11.82 -0.18 5.66
CA PRO A 67 -12.34 -1.53 5.40
C PRO A 67 -12.42 -1.91 3.92
N ASN A 68 -12.44 -0.89 3.05
CA ASN A 68 -12.57 -1.04 1.60
C ASN A 68 -11.28 -0.67 0.85
N ASP A 69 -10.17 -0.44 1.56
CA ASP A 69 -8.89 -0.03 0.98
C ASP A 69 -8.97 1.26 0.12
N LEU A 70 -9.93 2.15 0.40
CA LEU A 70 -10.16 3.37 -0.38
C LEU A 70 -9.04 4.39 -0.20
N ASN A 71 -8.33 4.38 0.93
CA ASN A 71 -7.20 5.28 1.14
C ASN A 71 -6.03 4.96 0.19
N TRP A 72 -5.93 3.73 -0.31
CA TRP A 72 -4.94 3.34 -1.32
C TRP A 72 -5.26 3.89 -2.72
N LEU A 73 -6.50 4.32 -2.94
CA LEU A 73 -6.98 4.90 -4.20
C LEU A 73 -7.03 6.43 -4.15
N ASP A 74 -6.62 7.02 -3.02
CA ASP A 74 -6.50 8.45 -2.82
C ASP A 74 -5.01 8.82 -2.88
N ALA A 75 -4.62 9.46 -3.97
CA ALA A 75 -3.22 9.80 -4.23
C ALA A 75 -2.61 10.71 -3.14
N ASP A 76 -3.41 11.57 -2.50
CA ASP A 76 -2.88 12.48 -1.46
C ASP A 76 -2.67 11.73 -0.14
N LYS A 77 -3.57 10.79 0.19
CA LYS A 77 -3.38 9.92 1.36
C LYS A 77 -2.20 8.96 1.19
N VAL A 78 -2.04 8.36 0.01
CA VAL A 78 -0.87 7.49 -0.29
C VAL A 78 0.42 8.31 -0.26
N LYS A 79 0.42 9.51 -0.85
CA LYS A 79 1.55 10.44 -0.77
C LYS A 79 1.92 10.74 0.70
N ALA A 80 0.94 11.12 1.53
CA ALA A 80 1.17 11.40 2.94
C ALA A 80 1.72 10.18 3.70
N LYS A 81 1.19 8.98 3.42
CA LYS A 81 1.66 7.71 3.99
C LYS A 81 3.13 7.45 3.64
N TRP A 82 3.52 7.61 2.39
CA TRP A 82 4.89 7.36 1.93
C TRP A 82 5.88 8.40 2.44
N LEU A 83 5.47 9.67 2.55
CA LEU A 83 6.26 10.72 3.21
C LEU A 83 6.46 10.41 4.70
N ALA A 84 5.40 9.98 5.40
CA ALA A 84 5.50 9.58 6.80
C ALA A 84 6.42 8.36 6.97
N TRP A 85 6.37 7.42 6.02
CA TRP A 85 7.30 6.29 5.99
C TRP A 85 8.75 6.73 5.80
N GLU A 86 9.04 7.65 4.88
CA GLU A 86 10.38 8.19 4.68
C GLU A 86 10.91 8.83 5.98
N GLN A 87 10.08 9.59 6.69
CA GLN A 87 10.47 10.17 7.98
C GLN A 87 10.77 9.10 9.03
N ARG A 88 9.96 8.03 9.10
CA ARG A 88 10.25 6.89 10.00
C ARG A 88 11.55 6.20 9.62
N PHE A 89 11.82 6.02 8.32
CA PHE A 89 13.07 5.45 7.82
C PHE A 89 14.27 6.28 8.29
N LEU A 90 14.22 7.61 8.09
CA LEU A 90 15.29 8.53 8.49
C LEU A 90 15.52 8.55 10.01
N ASN A 91 14.44 8.47 10.81
CA ASN A 91 14.52 8.46 12.26
C ASN A 91 15.05 7.12 12.81
N HIS A 92 14.72 6.00 12.15
CA HIS A 92 15.16 4.66 12.56
C HIS A 92 16.64 4.41 12.25
N TYR A 93 17.16 5.00 11.17
CA TYR A 93 18.56 4.89 10.76
C TYR A 93 19.29 6.26 10.93
N PRO A 94 19.68 6.67 12.15
CA PRO A 94 20.25 7.99 12.39
C PRO A 94 21.64 8.20 11.75
N ASN A 95 22.35 7.11 11.45
CA ASN A 95 23.69 7.10 10.87
C ASN A 95 23.72 7.02 9.33
N LEU A 96 22.62 7.36 8.65
CA LEU A 96 22.61 7.48 7.18
C LEU A 96 23.52 8.61 6.71
N THR A 97 24.29 8.34 5.66
CA THR A 97 25.10 9.34 4.96
C THR A 97 24.23 10.35 4.22
N ASP A 98 24.74 11.54 3.92
CA ASP A 98 23.99 12.54 3.15
C ASP A 98 23.65 12.04 1.74
N ALA A 99 24.51 11.21 1.14
CA ALA A 99 24.24 10.56 -0.14
C ALA A 99 23.06 9.57 -0.04
N GLN A 100 22.99 8.79 1.05
CA GLN A 100 21.88 7.88 1.32
C GLN A 100 20.57 8.65 1.53
N LYS A 101 20.58 9.72 2.35
CA LYS A 101 19.40 10.56 2.59
C LYS A 101 18.89 11.21 1.30
N SER A 102 19.82 11.76 0.51
CA SER A 102 19.50 12.37 -0.80
C SER A 102 18.92 11.33 -1.76
N LYS A 103 19.51 10.13 -1.84
CA LYS A 103 19.00 9.04 -2.69
C LYS A 103 17.59 8.62 -2.27
N LEU A 104 17.33 8.46 -0.97
CA LEU A 104 15.99 8.13 -0.45
C LEU A 104 14.97 9.21 -0.84
N HIS A 105 15.30 10.47 -0.58
CA HIS A 105 14.42 11.59 -0.90
C HIS A 105 14.08 11.66 -2.40
N GLN A 106 15.08 11.55 -3.26
CA GLN A 106 14.90 11.58 -4.72
C GLN A 106 14.06 10.39 -5.21
N MET A 107 14.24 9.22 -4.61
CA MET A 107 13.51 8.02 -4.98
C MET A 107 12.03 8.10 -4.56
N VAL A 108 11.74 8.65 -3.37
CA VAL A 108 10.38 8.75 -2.84
C VAL A 108 9.64 9.94 -3.47
N GLN A 109 10.22 11.14 -3.42
CA GLN A 109 9.56 12.41 -3.74
C GLN A 109 9.93 12.99 -5.11
N GLY A 110 11.01 12.52 -5.73
CA GLY A 110 11.52 13.07 -6.99
C GLY A 110 12.62 14.10 -6.80
N ASN A 111 13.15 14.56 -7.93
CA ASN A 111 14.16 15.61 -7.94
C ASN A 111 13.47 16.96 -8.13
N LYS A 112 13.95 18.01 -7.47
CA LYS A 112 13.47 19.38 -7.73
C LYS A 112 13.72 19.82 -9.17
N TYR A 113 14.84 19.37 -9.74
CA TYR A 113 15.21 19.61 -11.12
C TYR A 113 16.20 18.53 -11.60
N PHE A 114 16.23 18.30 -12.89
CA PHE A 114 17.23 17.48 -13.55
C PHE A 114 18.19 18.38 -14.31
N ALA A 115 19.50 18.15 -14.20
CA ALA A 115 20.49 18.98 -14.87
C ALA A 115 21.54 18.17 -15.61
N ALA A 116 22.09 18.74 -16.68
CA ALA A 116 23.31 18.29 -17.33
C ALA A 116 24.21 19.49 -17.63
N GLU A 117 25.51 19.25 -17.61
CA GLU A 117 26.52 20.24 -17.98
C GLU A 117 26.37 20.63 -19.46
N LEU A 118 26.40 21.93 -19.71
CA LEU A 118 26.36 22.55 -21.02
C LEU A 118 27.12 23.89 -20.97
N SER A 119 28.24 23.94 -21.68
CA SER A 119 29.19 25.07 -21.64
C SER A 119 28.56 26.40 -22.07
N ALA A 120 27.73 26.38 -23.13
CA ALA A 120 26.97 27.53 -23.60
C ALA A 120 25.73 27.05 -24.38
N LEU A 121 24.69 27.88 -24.45
CA LEU A 121 23.56 27.59 -25.34
C LEU A 121 23.98 27.87 -26.79
N PRO A 122 23.79 26.93 -27.74
CA PRO A 122 24.05 27.22 -29.14
C PRO A 122 23.21 28.41 -29.63
N PRO A 123 23.75 29.30 -30.46
CA PRO A 123 23.07 30.55 -30.86
C PRO A 123 21.77 30.31 -31.65
N GLU A 124 21.62 29.14 -32.27
CA GLU A 124 20.42 28.73 -33.01
C GLU A 124 19.29 28.24 -32.09
N VAL A 125 19.61 27.82 -30.86
CA VAL A 125 18.67 27.21 -29.92
C VAL A 125 17.93 28.29 -29.15
N LYS A 126 16.60 28.34 -29.33
CA LYS A 126 15.70 29.22 -28.57
C LYS A 126 14.72 28.39 -27.74
N ILE A 127 14.88 28.45 -26.42
CA ILE A 127 14.03 27.75 -25.47
C ILE A 127 12.87 28.67 -25.08
N GLU A 128 11.81 28.66 -25.88
CA GLU A 128 10.66 29.56 -25.74
C GLU A 128 9.33 28.79 -25.72
N GLY A 129 8.24 29.49 -25.38
CA GLY A 129 6.88 28.93 -25.35
C GLY A 129 6.73 27.76 -24.38
N SER A 130 6.17 26.65 -24.84
CA SER A 130 5.98 25.45 -24.01
C SER A 130 7.28 24.87 -23.46
N LEU A 131 8.39 24.96 -24.23
CA LEU A 131 9.70 24.47 -23.79
C LEU A 131 10.31 25.34 -22.69
N GLY A 132 10.11 26.66 -22.72
CA GLY A 132 10.63 27.58 -21.69
C GLY A 132 10.00 27.39 -20.30
N ASN A 133 8.83 26.74 -20.24
CA ASN A 133 8.19 26.39 -18.99
C ASN A 133 8.78 25.14 -18.32
N ILE A 134 9.58 24.36 -19.06
CA ILE A 134 10.08 23.04 -18.65
C ILE A 134 11.60 23.04 -18.59
N VAL A 135 12.25 23.60 -19.62
CA VAL A 135 13.69 23.60 -19.79
C VAL A 135 14.21 25.02 -19.62
N LYS A 136 15.30 25.18 -18.86
CA LYS A 136 16.00 26.45 -18.68
C LYS A 136 17.50 26.22 -18.80
N TYR A 137 18.21 27.19 -19.36
CA TYR A 137 19.65 27.22 -19.32
C TYR A 137 20.13 28.18 -18.24
N ASP A 138 20.99 27.70 -17.34
CA ASP A 138 21.66 28.51 -16.32
C ASP A 138 23.09 28.81 -16.78
N ASP A 139 23.27 30.03 -17.30
CA ASP A 139 24.56 30.52 -17.81
C ASP A 139 25.63 30.61 -16.72
N LYS A 140 25.26 30.88 -15.46
CA LYS A 140 26.22 31.02 -14.36
C LYS A 140 26.79 29.68 -13.93
N ARG A 141 25.98 28.64 -14.02
CA ARG A 141 26.35 27.27 -13.61
C ARG A 141 26.75 26.39 -14.79
N HIS A 142 26.58 26.87 -16.02
CA HIS A 142 26.74 26.10 -17.26
C HIS A 142 25.91 24.80 -17.23
N LEU A 143 24.62 24.93 -16.88
CA LEU A 143 23.70 23.80 -16.74
C LEU A 143 22.46 23.96 -17.62
N LEU A 144 22.11 22.89 -18.34
CA LEU A 144 20.77 22.71 -18.89
C LEU A 144 19.90 22.05 -17.81
N ILE A 145 18.83 22.72 -17.41
CA ILE A 145 17.96 22.35 -16.30
C ILE A 145 16.56 22.01 -16.84
N VAL A 146 15.98 20.90 -16.39
CA VAL A 146 14.59 20.52 -16.60
C VAL A 146 13.87 20.52 -15.25
N ASP A 147 12.67 21.08 -15.24
CA ASP A 147 11.77 21.10 -14.09
C ASP A 147 11.46 19.67 -13.60
N GLY A 148 11.61 19.46 -12.30
CA GLY A 148 11.46 18.17 -11.66
C GLY A 148 10.06 17.57 -11.76
N GLU A 149 9.02 18.40 -11.68
CA GLU A 149 7.62 17.95 -11.66
C GLU A 149 7.04 17.77 -13.06
N LYS A 150 7.54 18.54 -14.04
CA LYS A 150 7.02 18.52 -15.41
C LYS A 150 7.64 17.42 -16.26
N HIS A 151 8.91 17.09 -15.97
CA HIS A 151 9.73 16.17 -16.76
C HIS A 151 9.84 16.59 -18.24
N LEU A 152 10.66 15.88 -19.01
CA LEU A 152 10.78 16.11 -20.45
C LEU A 152 10.09 14.97 -21.21
N THR A 153 9.13 15.29 -22.07
CA THR A 153 8.44 14.28 -22.89
C THR A 153 9.28 13.83 -24.10
N PRO A 154 9.00 12.66 -24.71
CA PRO A 154 9.68 12.23 -25.93
C PRO A 154 9.60 13.24 -27.08
N ASP A 155 8.43 13.86 -27.24
CA ASP A 155 8.19 14.87 -28.29
C ASP A 155 8.98 16.15 -28.03
N GLU A 156 9.05 16.60 -26.78
CA GLU A 156 9.84 17.78 -26.40
C GLU A 156 11.33 17.52 -26.53
N LYS A 157 11.80 16.31 -26.17
CA LYS A 157 13.18 15.87 -26.41
C LYS A 157 13.51 15.95 -27.90
N GLN A 158 12.66 15.36 -28.75
CA GLN A 158 12.88 15.37 -30.19
C GLN A 158 12.88 16.81 -30.74
N ARG A 159 11.98 17.66 -30.23
CA ARG A 159 11.92 19.08 -30.59
C ARG A 159 13.21 19.81 -30.23
N LEU A 160 13.74 19.63 -29.02
CA LEU A 160 15.02 20.21 -28.61
C LEU A 160 16.17 19.70 -29.49
N GLN A 161 16.24 18.39 -29.73
CA GLN A 161 17.29 17.78 -30.56
C GLN A 161 17.26 18.27 -32.01
N SER A 162 16.07 18.56 -32.55
CA SER A 162 15.91 19.09 -33.91
C SER A 162 16.36 20.55 -34.09
N MET A 163 16.61 21.28 -32.99
CA MET A 163 17.08 22.67 -33.04
C MET A 163 18.56 22.78 -33.43
N VAL A 164 19.31 21.68 -33.39
CA VAL A 164 20.73 21.63 -33.77
C VAL A 164 20.93 20.67 -34.94
N PRO A 165 21.88 20.96 -35.85
CA PRO A 165 22.15 20.10 -37.01
C PRO A 165 23.01 18.87 -36.65
N VAL A 166 22.62 18.14 -35.60
CA VAL A 166 23.31 16.95 -35.06
C VAL A 166 22.42 15.72 -35.22
N LYS A 167 23.02 14.61 -35.64
CA LYS A 167 22.36 13.30 -35.75
C LYS A 167 23.15 12.25 -34.99
N LYS A 168 22.44 11.30 -34.40
CA LYS A 168 23.04 10.12 -33.76
C LYS A 168 23.18 9.02 -34.81
N GLY A 169 24.42 8.73 -35.20
CA GLY A 169 24.72 7.67 -36.16
C GLY A 169 24.47 6.25 -35.60
N PRO A 170 24.52 5.21 -36.44
CA PRO A 170 24.26 3.81 -36.03
C PRO A 170 25.16 3.32 -34.90
N ASN A 171 26.38 3.87 -34.82
CA ASN A 171 27.39 3.51 -33.82
C ASN A 171 27.23 4.31 -32.51
N GLY A 172 26.13 5.07 -32.35
CA GLY A 172 25.88 5.95 -31.21
C GLY A 172 26.70 7.25 -31.19
N LYS A 173 27.58 7.47 -32.17
CA LYS A 173 28.35 8.72 -32.31
C LYS A 173 27.46 9.86 -32.81
N LEU A 174 27.69 11.04 -32.24
CA LEU A 174 27.03 12.29 -32.67
C LEU A 174 27.80 12.90 -33.83
N GLU A 175 27.14 13.08 -34.96
CA GLU A 175 27.70 13.59 -36.21
C GLU A 175 26.93 14.83 -36.68
N GLY A 176 27.61 15.73 -37.38
CA GLY A 176 27.06 17.03 -37.76
C GLY A 176 27.25 18.12 -36.70
N GLY A 177 26.97 19.36 -37.10
CA GLY A 177 27.05 20.55 -36.25
C GLY A 177 28.43 20.89 -35.69
N THR A 178 28.45 21.94 -34.86
CA THR A 178 29.60 22.38 -34.07
C THR A 178 29.84 21.46 -32.86
N ALA A 179 30.95 21.67 -32.15
CA ALA A 179 31.20 20.96 -30.90
C ALA A 179 30.13 21.27 -29.84
N LEU A 180 29.69 22.54 -29.78
CA LEU A 180 28.66 23.01 -28.86
C LEU A 180 27.28 22.40 -29.17
N ASP A 181 26.96 22.23 -30.45
CA ASP A 181 25.72 21.55 -30.87
C ASP A 181 25.68 20.09 -30.41
N ARG A 182 26.81 19.39 -30.53
CA ARG A 182 26.93 18.00 -30.04
C ARG A 182 26.85 17.92 -28.53
N GLU A 183 27.44 18.89 -27.83
CA GLU A 183 27.34 19.02 -26.37
C GLU A 183 25.90 19.24 -25.93
N PHE A 184 25.17 20.17 -26.58
CA PHE A 184 23.76 20.40 -26.33
C PHE A 184 22.91 19.15 -26.58
N TYR A 185 23.10 18.48 -27.72
CA TYR A 185 22.39 17.22 -28.02
C TYR A 185 22.64 16.17 -26.93
N ALA A 186 23.89 16.00 -26.51
CA ALA A 186 24.26 15.06 -25.45
C ALA A 186 23.69 15.48 -24.08
N ALA A 187 23.64 16.78 -23.77
CA ALA A 187 23.04 17.31 -22.55
C ALA A 187 21.53 17.01 -22.53
N VAL A 188 20.82 17.26 -23.63
CA VAL A 188 19.39 16.92 -23.77
C VAL A 188 19.16 15.42 -23.58
N ASP A 189 19.97 14.56 -24.21
CA ASP A 189 19.89 13.09 -24.02
C ASP A 189 20.07 12.73 -22.53
N LYS A 190 21.11 13.26 -21.85
CA LYS A 190 21.39 12.99 -20.44
C LYS A 190 20.28 13.48 -19.50
N VAL A 191 19.76 14.70 -19.71
CA VAL A 191 18.68 15.25 -18.87
C VAL A 191 17.39 14.48 -19.11
N TYR A 192 17.08 14.12 -20.35
CA TYR A 192 15.93 13.28 -20.67
C TYR A 192 16.01 11.92 -19.96
N ASP A 193 17.14 11.23 -20.05
CA ASP A 193 17.33 9.90 -19.43
C ASP A 193 17.21 9.95 -17.90
N ARG A 194 17.54 11.10 -17.29
CA ARG A 194 17.34 11.35 -15.85
C ARG A 194 15.88 11.70 -15.54
N SER A 195 15.30 12.63 -16.30
CA SER A 195 13.94 13.13 -16.08
C SER A 195 12.86 12.08 -16.37
N SER A 196 13.11 11.14 -17.29
CA SER A 196 12.16 10.06 -17.59
C SER A 196 11.99 9.05 -16.44
N ARG A 197 12.87 9.09 -15.42
CA ARG A 197 12.78 8.24 -14.24
C ARG A 197 11.92 8.92 -13.18
N LEU A 198 10.67 8.47 -13.09
CA LEU A 198 9.73 8.92 -12.08
C LEU A 198 10.10 8.39 -10.69
N SER A 199 9.90 9.23 -9.67
CA SER A 199 9.87 8.83 -8.26
C SER A 199 8.68 7.93 -7.96
N TYR A 200 8.66 7.29 -6.80
CA TYR A 200 7.53 6.44 -6.43
C TYR A 200 6.23 7.27 -6.31
N ILE A 201 6.26 8.46 -5.68
CA ILE A 201 5.08 9.32 -5.60
C ILE A 201 4.57 9.69 -7.01
N GLU A 202 5.46 10.06 -7.93
CA GLU A 202 5.08 10.37 -9.32
C GLU A 202 4.50 9.15 -10.04
N LYS A 203 5.10 7.95 -9.90
CA LYS A 203 4.56 6.70 -10.46
C LYS A 203 3.16 6.40 -9.94
N MET A 204 2.94 6.57 -8.64
CA MET A 204 1.64 6.35 -8.00
C MET A 204 0.60 7.37 -8.50
N GLN A 205 0.97 8.64 -8.60
CA GLN A 205 0.09 9.69 -9.13
C GLN A 205 -0.25 9.46 -10.61
N ALA A 206 0.74 9.08 -11.42
CA ALA A 206 0.54 8.71 -12.82
C ALA A 206 -0.41 7.51 -12.95
N SER A 207 -0.31 6.52 -12.06
CA SER A 207 -1.24 5.39 -12.01
C SER A 207 -2.65 5.83 -11.63
N LEU A 208 -2.84 6.53 -10.51
CA LEU A 208 -4.17 6.83 -9.98
C LEU A 208 -4.90 7.97 -10.70
N ARG A 209 -4.18 9.03 -11.11
CA ARG A 209 -4.75 10.24 -11.72
C ARG A 209 -4.46 10.33 -13.22
N GLY A 210 -3.28 9.88 -13.64
CA GLY A 210 -2.83 9.97 -15.03
C GLY A 210 -3.40 8.91 -15.95
N ASN A 211 -3.92 7.79 -15.42
CA ASN A 211 -4.50 6.71 -16.22
C ASN A 211 -6.01 6.92 -16.44
N PRO A 212 -6.47 7.21 -17.67
CA PRO A 212 -7.90 7.43 -17.95
C PRO A 212 -8.77 6.20 -17.67
N GLU A 213 -8.21 4.99 -17.69
CA GLU A 213 -8.97 3.79 -17.31
C GLU A 213 -9.28 3.74 -15.81
N LEU A 214 -8.39 4.26 -14.97
CA LEU A 214 -8.56 4.23 -13.51
C LEU A 214 -9.34 5.45 -13.03
N ALA A 215 -8.91 6.65 -13.44
CA ALA A 215 -9.48 7.93 -13.02
C ALA A 215 -10.79 8.28 -13.77
N GLY A 216 -10.98 7.73 -14.97
CA GLY A 216 -12.03 8.15 -15.88
C GLY A 216 -11.58 9.33 -16.75
N GLN A 217 -12.44 9.70 -17.70
CA GLN A 217 -12.22 10.84 -18.58
C GLN A 217 -13.50 11.64 -18.72
N ILE A 218 -13.40 12.95 -18.57
CA ILE A 218 -14.48 13.88 -18.91
C ILE A 218 -14.13 14.48 -20.27
N ASP A 219 -14.96 14.22 -21.27
CA ASP A 219 -14.87 14.93 -22.54
C ASP A 219 -15.54 16.29 -22.38
N VAL A 220 -14.71 17.32 -22.18
CA VAL A 220 -15.14 18.72 -22.02
C VAL A 220 -15.98 19.19 -23.21
N LYS A 221 -15.84 18.58 -24.41
CA LYS A 221 -16.64 18.95 -25.58
C LYS A 221 -18.05 18.36 -25.56
N GLN A 222 -18.31 17.36 -24.71
CA GLN A 222 -19.59 16.66 -24.58
C GLN A 222 -20.15 16.76 -23.16
N GLU A 223 -19.68 17.74 -22.38
CA GLU A 223 -20.09 17.94 -21.00
C GLU A 223 -21.62 18.16 -20.91
N GLY A 224 -22.33 17.25 -20.23
CA GLY A 224 -23.80 17.26 -20.12
C GLY A 224 -24.55 16.20 -20.94
N THR A 225 -23.87 15.40 -21.78
CA THR A 225 -24.46 14.20 -22.41
C THR A 225 -24.03 12.93 -21.68
N ILE A 226 -24.75 11.81 -21.90
CA ILE A 226 -24.40 10.49 -21.33
C ILE A 226 -23.00 10.05 -21.79
N ASP A 227 -22.57 10.49 -22.97
CA ASP A 227 -21.28 10.14 -23.59
C ASP A 227 -20.10 11.02 -23.12
N GLY A 228 -20.39 12.14 -22.43
CA GLY A 228 -19.36 13.10 -21.99
C GLY A 228 -18.52 12.68 -20.79
N LYS A 229 -18.87 11.59 -20.10
CA LYS A 229 -18.12 11.09 -18.94
C LYS A 229 -17.90 9.58 -19.03
N LYS A 230 -16.65 9.17 -19.27
CA LYS A 230 -16.21 7.79 -19.12
C LYS A 230 -15.85 7.51 -17.67
N ILE A 231 -16.64 6.65 -17.02
CA ILE A 231 -16.45 6.23 -15.63
C ILE A 231 -15.19 5.37 -15.52
N GLY A 232 -14.23 5.82 -14.71
CA GLY A 232 -13.01 5.06 -14.40
C GLY A 232 -13.27 3.90 -13.44
N LYS A 233 -12.35 2.92 -13.42
CA LYS A 233 -12.45 1.74 -12.54
C LYS A 233 -12.56 2.10 -11.04
N ILE A 234 -11.96 3.21 -10.61
CA ILE A 234 -12.07 3.67 -9.20
C ILE A 234 -13.52 4.08 -8.88
N GLU A 235 -14.20 4.80 -9.78
CA GLU A 235 -15.60 5.17 -9.61
C GLU A 235 -16.52 3.95 -9.74
N GLN A 236 -16.22 3.02 -10.66
CA GLN A 236 -16.93 1.74 -10.76
C GLN A 236 -16.85 0.94 -9.44
N TYR A 237 -15.69 0.92 -8.79
CA TYR A 237 -15.50 0.26 -7.49
C TYR A 237 -16.37 0.87 -6.40
N LYS A 238 -16.39 2.20 -6.29
CA LYS A 238 -17.25 2.91 -5.31
C LYS A 238 -18.73 2.61 -5.56
N LEU A 239 -19.18 2.71 -6.80
CA LEU A 239 -20.57 2.40 -7.17
C LEU A 239 -20.93 0.93 -6.92
N ALA A 240 -19.98 0.00 -7.09
CA ALA A 240 -20.20 -1.41 -6.79
C ALA A 240 -20.34 -1.66 -5.28
N LEU A 241 -19.55 -0.97 -4.44
CA LEU A 241 -19.71 -1.00 -2.98
C LEU A 241 -21.08 -0.47 -2.56
N ASP A 242 -21.49 0.70 -3.07
CA ASP A 242 -22.80 1.29 -2.75
C ASP A 242 -23.94 0.35 -3.14
N ARG A 243 -23.87 -0.23 -4.34
CA ARG A 243 -24.84 -1.22 -4.81
C ARG A 243 -24.86 -2.47 -3.93
N TYR A 244 -23.72 -2.91 -3.43
CA TYR A 244 -23.64 -4.06 -2.52
C TYR A 244 -24.36 -3.75 -1.21
N GLU A 245 -24.11 -2.60 -0.58
CA GLU A 245 -24.80 -2.21 0.66
C GLU A 245 -26.32 -2.06 0.48
N GLU A 246 -26.75 -1.45 -0.63
CA GLU A 246 -28.18 -1.33 -0.96
C GLU A 246 -28.88 -2.69 -1.11
N LYS A 247 -28.19 -3.66 -1.72
CA LYS A 247 -28.72 -5.03 -1.89
C LYS A 247 -28.65 -5.82 -0.58
N LEU A 248 -27.61 -5.63 0.22
CA LEU A 248 -27.45 -6.25 1.54
C LEU A 248 -28.60 -5.87 2.46
N ALA A 249 -29.00 -4.60 2.46
CA ALA A 249 -30.14 -4.11 3.25
C ALA A 249 -31.49 -4.75 2.87
N LYS A 250 -31.59 -5.36 1.69
CA LYS A 250 -32.84 -5.95 1.13
C LYS A 250 -32.76 -7.47 0.98
N ALA A 251 -31.70 -8.11 1.48
CA ALA A 251 -31.47 -9.54 1.33
C ALA A 251 -32.19 -10.34 2.42
N ASP A 252 -33.43 -10.70 2.13
CA ASP A 252 -34.33 -11.50 2.97
C ASP A 252 -34.49 -12.96 2.50
N GLN A 253 -33.95 -13.29 1.32
CA GLN A 253 -34.10 -14.59 0.65
C GLN A 253 -32.74 -15.17 0.27
N GLN A 254 -32.60 -16.50 0.37
CA GLN A 254 -31.32 -17.18 0.13
C GLN A 254 -30.70 -16.86 -1.23
N PHE A 255 -31.48 -16.88 -2.32
CA PHE A 255 -30.93 -16.55 -3.64
C PHE A 255 -30.40 -15.10 -3.76
N LYS A 256 -30.95 -14.16 -2.96
CA LYS A 256 -30.44 -12.78 -2.91
C LYS A 256 -29.10 -12.73 -2.19
N VAL A 257 -28.92 -13.57 -1.18
CA VAL A 257 -27.64 -13.77 -0.47
C VAL A 257 -26.61 -14.37 -1.42
N ASP A 258 -26.96 -15.39 -2.20
CA ASP A 258 -26.03 -16.00 -3.18
C ASP A 258 -25.59 -14.98 -4.25
N HIS A 259 -26.52 -14.13 -4.72
CA HIS A 259 -26.19 -13.04 -5.63
C HIS A 259 -25.27 -11.98 -4.96
N LEU A 260 -25.43 -11.72 -3.67
CA LEU A 260 -24.55 -10.81 -2.94
C LEU A 260 -23.13 -11.37 -2.84
N ASP A 261 -22.96 -12.67 -2.60
CA ASP A 261 -21.64 -13.28 -2.54
C ASP A 261 -20.92 -13.20 -3.90
N LYS A 262 -21.63 -13.41 -5.00
CA LYS A 262 -21.07 -13.18 -6.35
C LYS A 262 -20.65 -11.72 -6.56
N LEU A 263 -21.52 -10.77 -6.22
CA LEU A 263 -21.22 -9.34 -6.32
C LEU A 263 -20.02 -8.96 -5.44
N TRP A 264 -19.92 -9.53 -4.24
CA TRP A 264 -18.81 -9.31 -3.33
C TRP A 264 -17.49 -9.81 -3.91
N THR A 265 -17.48 -10.98 -4.56
CA THR A 265 -16.32 -11.51 -5.27
C THR A 265 -15.85 -10.56 -6.37
N GLU A 266 -16.77 -10.09 -7.23
CA GLU A 266 -16.46 -9.10 -8.28
C GLU A 266 -15.88 -7.80 -7.68
N ILE A 267 -16.42 -7.34 -6.55
CA ILE A 267 -15.89 -6.19 -5.80
C ILE A 267 -14.48 -6.45 -5.28
N GLN A 268 -14.20 -7.64 -4.75
CA GLN A 268 -12.85 -7.99 -4.26
C GLN A 268 -11.84 -8.10 -5.40
N GLU A 269 -12.22 -8.64 -6.56
CA GLU A 269 -11.39 -8.69 -7.76
C GLU A 269 -11.06 -7.27 -8.26
N LEU A 270 -12.08 -6.40 -8.34
CA LEU A 270 -11.88 -5.01 -8.73
C LEU A 270 -10.98 -4.28 -7.73
N LYS A 271 -11.22 -4.44 -6.42
CA LYS A 271 -10.36 -3.89 -5.36
C LYS A 271 -8.91 -4.34 -5.53
N ALA A 272 -8.68 -5.65 -5.71
CA ALA A 272 -7.35 -6.20 -5.89
C ALA A 272 -6.65 -5.62 -7.13
N SER A 273 -7.37 -5.48 -8.25
CA SER A 273 -6.82 -4.90 -9.49
C SER A 273 -6.40 -3.43 -9.34
N LEU A 274 -7.06 -2.68 -8.43
CA LEU A 274 -6.80 -1.27 -8.19
C LEU A 274 -5.72 -1.05 -7.12
N VAL A 275 -5.78 -1.80 -6.03
CA VAL A 275 -4.94 -1.58 -4.83
C VAL A 275 -3.60 -2.29 -4.93
N ASN A 276 -3.55 -3.49 -5.49
CA ASN A 276 -2.30 -4.28 -5.54
C ASN A 276 -1.17 -3.59 -6.32
N PRO A 277 -1.41 -2.89 -7.45
CA PRO A 277 -0.35 -2.13 -8.12
C PRO A 277 0.25 -1.04 -7.24
N ILE A 278 -0.56 -0.34 -6.44
CA ILE A 278 -0.08 0.70 -5.53
C ILE A 278 0.71 0.09 -4.36
N ARG A 279 0.22 -1.03 -3.80
CA ARG A 279 0.97 -1.79 -2.77
C ARG A 279 2.28 -2.37 -3.31
N ALA A 280 2.31 -2.77 -4.58
CA ALA A 280 3.54 -3.23 -5.22
C ALA A 280 4.58 -2.10 -5.33
N LEU A 281 4.16 -0.89 -5.72
CA LEU A 281 5.02 0.29 -5.71
C LEU A 281 5.58 0.57 -4.30
N GLU A 282 4.75 0.47 -3.26
CA GLU A 282 5.22 0.60 -1.86
C GLU A 282 6.27 -0.46 -1.53
N GLY A 283 6.00 -1.75 -1.81
CA GLY A 283 6.94 -2.83 -1.54
C GLY A 283 8.27 -2.71 -2.31
N GLU A 284 8.23 -2.26 -3.56
CA GLU A 284 9.42 -1.95 -4.36
C GLU A 284 10.21 -0.79 -3.75
N MET A 285 9.53 0.28 -3.33
CA MET A 285 10.13 1.43 -2.66
C MET A 285 10.86 1.02 -1.38
N GLU A 286 10.21 0.25 -0.51
CA GLU A 286 10.82 -0.25 0.72
C GLU A 286 12.02 -1.16 0.44
N THR A 287 11.90 -2.02 -0.57
CA THR A 287 12.99 -2.93 -0.97
C THR A 287 14.21 -2.16 -1.49
N GLU A 288 14.01 -1.17 -2.37
CA GLU A 288 15.09 -0.34 -2.90
C GLU A 288 15.75 0.52 -1.83
N ALA A 289 14.97 1.01 -0.85
CA ALA A 289 15.54 1.72 0.29
C ALA A 289 16.39 0.80 1.17
N ASN A 290 15.92 -0.42 1.47
CA ASN A 290 16.71 -1.38 2.25
C ASN A 290 18.02 -1.78 1.56
N LYS A 291 18.03 -1.90 0.22
CA LYS A 291 19.24 -2.21 -0.56
C LYS A 291 20.33 -1.14 -0.46
N MET A 292 19.98 0.08 -0.06
CA MET A 292 20.96 1.17 0.05
C MET A 292 21.67 1.19 1.41
N LEU A 293 21.21 0.39 2.38
CA LEU A 293 21.76 0.31 3.74
C LEU A 293 22.99 -0.60 3.78
N THR A 294 23.93 -0.29 4.68
CA THR A 294 25.03 -1.22 5.00
C THR A 294 24.51 -2.37 5.88
N PRO A 295 25.22 -3.51 5.97
CA PRO A 295 24.85 -4.60 6.86
C PRO A 295 24.69 -4.16 8.32
N GLU A 296 25.53 -3.24 8.79
CA GLU A 296 25.49 -2.69 10.15
C GLU A 296 24.25 -1.81 10.38
N GLN A 297 23.85 -1.03 9.37
CA GLN A 297 22.60 -0.25 9.43
C GLN A 297 21.38 -1.19 9.44
N LEU A 298 21.38 -2.22 8.59
CA LEU A 298 20.30 -3.19 8.51
C LEU A 298 20.14 -4.01 9.80
N ALA A 299 21.22 -4.20 10.56
CA ALA A 299 21.20 -4.87 11.86
C ALA A 299 20.35 -4.15 12.93
N ALA A 300 19.98 -2.88 12.72
CA ALA A 300 19.02 -2.17 13.58
C ALA A 300 17.59 -2.74 13.51
N GLY A 301 17.31 -3.66 12.58
CA GLY A 301 16.02 -4.33 12.45
C GLY A 301 15.02 -3.56 11.60
N PRO A 302 13.77 -4.06 11.50
CA PRO A 302 12.73 -3.45 10.66
C PRO A 302 12.31 -2.08 11.21
N ILE A 303 11.88 -1.21 10.29
CA ILE A 303 11.36 0.11 10.62
C ILE A 303 10.08 -0.04 11.45
N PRO A 304 9.91 0.74 12.53
CA PRO A 304 8.68 0.74 13.30
C PRO A 304 7.43 0.99 12.43
N HIS A 305 6.38 0.23 12.69
CA HIS A 305 5.10 0.41 12.01
C HIS A 305 4.46 1.76 12.36
N GLU A 306 3.66 2.25 11.42
CA GLU A 306 2.82 3.41 11.65
C GLU A 306 1.72 3.11 12.69
N ASP A 307 1.51 4.03 13.63
CA ASP A 307 0.45 3.93 14.65
C ASP A 307 -0.94 4.17 14.04
N THR A 308 -1.38 3.20 13.25
CA THR A 308 -2.70 3.15 12.62
C THR A 308 -3.71 2.45 13.52
N GLN A 309 -5.00 2.66 13.25
CA GLN A 309 -6.06 1.96 13.96
C GLN A 309 -5.90 0.43 13.89
N ILE A 310 -5.60 -0.10 12.70
CA ILE A 310 -5.35 -1.52 12.53
C ILE A 310 -4.10 -1.99 13.29
N HIS A 311 -3.03 -1.18 13.35
CA HIS A 311 -1.84 -1.53 14.14
C HIS A 311 -2.18 -1.70 15.62
N ARG A 312 -2.97 -0.79 16.20
CA ARG A 312 -3.43 -0.89 17.59
C ARG A 312 -4.25 -2.15 17.83
N VAL A 313 -5.14 -2.51 16.89
CA VAL A 313 -5.93 -3.74 16.95
C VAL A 313 -5.04 -4.98 16.87
N ASN A 314 -4.03 -4.98 16.00
CA ASN A 314 -3.05 -6.06 15.92
C ASN A 314 -2.32 -6.22 17.26
N MET A 315 -1.82 -5.12 17.84
CA MET A 315 -1.10 -5.12 19.11
C MET A 315 -1.98 -5.58 20.28
N LEU A 316 -3.23 -5.12 20.34
CA LEU A 316 -4.21 -5.59 21.34
C LEU A 316 -4.48 -7.08 21.21
N THR A 317 -4.61 -7.58 19.98
CA THR A 317 -4.83 -9.02 19.75
C THR A 317 -3.63 -9.83 20.22
N ILE A 318 -2.41 -9.42 19.87
CA ILE A 318 -1.17 -10.08 20.29
C ILE A 318 -1.05 -10.06 21.82
N ALA A 319 -1.23 -8.89 22.43
CA ALA A 319 -1.15 -8.74 23.89
C ALA A 319 -2.20 -9.61 24.60
N SER A 320 -3.43 -9.65 24.09
CA SER A 320 -4.50 -10.45 24.68
C SER A 320 -4.20 -11.95 24.60
N LEU A 321 -3.75 -12.44 23.44
CA LEU A 321 -3.35 -13.85 23.26
C LEU A 321 -2.23 -14.24 24.23
N THR A 322 -1.16 -13.44 24.28
CA THR A 322 0.02 -13.74 25.09
C THR A 322 -0.28 -13.65 26.58
N ILE A 323 -0.92 -12.57 27.04
CA ILE A 323 -1.20 -12.35 28.47
C ILE A 323 -2.21 -13.39 28.96
N LEU A 324 -3.33 -13.59 28.26
CA LEU A 324 -4.35 -14.55 28.69
C LEU A 324 -3.82 -15.98 28.63
N GLY A 325 -3.01 -16.32 27.61
CA GLY A 325 -2.32 -17.60 27.53
C GLY A 325 -1.44 -17.87 28.74
N ILE A 326 -0.57 -16.92 29.12
CA ILE A 326 0.29 -17.02 30.31
C ILE A 326 -0.55 -17.16 31.59
N LEU A 327 -1.57 -16.32 31.78
CA LEU A 327 -2.42 -16.34 32.97
C LEU A 327 -3.13 -17.69 33.15
N LEU A 328 -3.63 -18.29 32.04
CA LEU A 328 -4.26 -19.60 32.07
C LEU A 328 -3.27 -20.74 32.32
N LEU A 329 -2.05 -20.66 31.80
CA LEU A 329 -1.01 -21.66 32.05
C LEU A 329 -0.53 -21.63 33.50
N VAL A 330 -0.13 -20.45 33.99
CA VAL A 330 0.34 -20.23 35.36
C VAL A 330 -0.77 -20.47 36.38
N GLY A 331 -2.02 -20.18 36.03
CA GLY A 331 -3.16 -20.28 36.95
C GLY A 331 -3.36 -19.02 37.81
N PHE A 332 -2.76 -17.88 37.45
CA PHE A 332 -3.01 -16.62 38.13
C PHE A 332 -4.34 -16.00 37.67
N GLY A 333 -5.21 -15.64 38.61
CA GLY A 333 -6.49 -14.99 38.29
C GLY A 333 -7.41 -15.80 37.38
N THR A 334 -7.35 -17.15 37.42
CA THR A 334 -7.91 -18.05 36.41
C THR A 334 -9.37 -17.77 36.03
N ARG A 335 -10.23 -17.39 36.99
CA ARG A 335 -11.64 -17.10 36.71
C ARG A 335 -11.80 -15.90 35.79
N ILE A 336 -11.05 -14.82 36.05
CA ILE A 336 -11.07 -13.60 35.24
C ILE A 336 -10.41 -13.89 33.89
N ALA A 337 -9.26 -14.57 33.88
CA ALA A 337 -8.56 -14.94 32.65
C ALA A 337 -9.42 -15.83 31.74
N ALA A 338 -10.18 -16.78 32.31
CA ALA A 338 -11.09 -17.64 31.56
C ALA A 338 -12.27 -16.86 30.97
N ILE A 339 -12.87 -15.94 31.72
CA ILE A 339 -13.96 -15.07 31.20
C ILE A 339 -13.43 -14.17 30.08
N ALA A 340 -12.25 -13.55 30.26
CA ALA A 340 -11.63 -12.71 29.24
C ALA A 340 -11.26 -13.51 27.98
N ALA A 341 -10.68 -14.70 28.13
CA ALA A 341 -10.37 -15.60 27.02
C ALA A 341 -11.65 -16.04 26.29
N ALA A 342 -12.72 -16.38 27.02
CA ALA A 342 -14.01 -16.69 26.43
C ALA A 342 -14.59 -15.49 25.66
N GLY A 343 -14.50 -14.28 26.21
CA GLY A 343 -14.93 -13.05 25.52
C GLY A 343 -14.13 -12.78 24.25
N MET A 344 -12.83 -13.05 24.26
CA MET A 344 -11.97 -12.94 23.07
C MET A 344 -12.30 -13.99 22.01
N LEU A 345 -12.53 -15.24 22.40
CA LEU A 345 -12.97 -16.27 21.44
C LEU A 345 -14.35 -15.95 20.87
N LEU A 346 -15.25 -15.42 21.69
CA LEU A 346 -16.55 -14.93 21.24
C LEU A 346 -16.40 -13.78 20.25
N SER A 347 -15.48 -12.83 20.47
CA SER A 347 -15.29 -11.73 19.52
C SER A 347 -14.82 -12.23 18.15
N PHE A 348 -13.95 -13.23 18.08
CA PHE A 348 -13.58 -13.90 16.82
C PHE A 348 -14.79 -14.60 16.18
N TYR A 349 -15.56 -15.37 16.94
CA TYR A 349 -16.77 -16.00 16.42
C TYR A 349 -17.76 -14.99 15.81
N LEU A 350 -17.90 -13.80 16.42
CA LEU A 350 -18.81 -12.75 15.95
C LEU A 350 -18.35 -12.01 14.68
N VAL A 351 -17.10 -12.18 14.24
CA VAL A 351 -16.63 -11.58 12.97
C VAL A 351 -17.31 -12.24 11.77
N MET A 352 -17.53 -13.55 11.82
CA MET A 352 -18.21 -14.31 10.75
C MET A 352 -19.07 -15.42 11.38
N PRO A 353 -20.19 -15.07 12.05
CA PRO A 353 -21.00 -16.06 12.73
C PRO A 353 -21.77 -16.92 11.72
N PRO A 354 -21.76 -18.26 11.83
CA PRO A 354 -22.51 -19.17 10.96
C PRO A 354 -24.00 -19.20 11.36
N TRP A 355 -24.65 -18.04 11.34
CA TRP A 355 -26.05 -17.88 11.68
C TRP A 355 -26.93 -17.92 10.42
N PRO A 356 -28.18 -18.39 10.53
CA PRO A 356 -29.12 -18.33 9.42
C PRO A 356 -29.24 -16.90 8.86
N GLY A 357 -29.07 -16.74 7.55
CA GLY A 357 -29.14 -15.45 6.85
C GLY A 357 -27.84 -14.63 6.83
N VAL A 358 -26.76 -15.11 7.45
CA VAL A 358 -25.42 -14.53 7.27
C VAL A 358 -24.76 -15.18 6.06
N PRO A 359 -24.23 -14.42 5.07
CA PRO A 359 -23.58 -15.02 3.91
C PRO A 359 -22.35 -15.85 4.34
N GLU A 360 -22.09 -16.98 3.68
CA GLU A 360 -21.00 -17.88 4.07
C GLU A 360 -19.63 -17.24 3.79
N ALA A 361 -18.62 -17.50 4.63
CA ALA A 361 -17.31 -16.88 4.45
C ALA A 361 -16.71 -17.29 3.09
N PRO A 362 -16.21 -16.34 2.27
CA PRO A 362 -15.52 -16.69 1.04
C PRO A 362 -14.20 -17.36 1.41
N GLY A 363 -14.10 -18.66 1.14
CA GLY A 363 -12.94 -19.49 1.38
C GLY A 363 -13.05 -20.74 0.51
N PRO A 364 -11.93 -21.44 0.23
CA PRO A 364 -11.98 -22.66 -0.54
C PRO A 364 -12.91 -23.65 0.18
N GLU A 365 -14.01 -24.00 -0.48
CA GLU A 365 -14.89 -25.07 0.00
C GLU A 365 -14.00 -26.29 0.28
N HIS A 366 -13.95 -26.68 1.55
CA HIS A 366 -13.19 -27.82 2.08
C HIS A 366 -11.65 -27.67 2.06
N SER A 367 -11.08 -27.20 3.17
CA SER A 367 -9.64 -27.29 3.48
C SER A 367 -9.12 -28.73 3.68
N PHE A 368 -9.85 -29.76 3.24
CA PHE A 368 -9.43 -31.16 3.38
C PHE A 368 -8.39 -31.58 2.32
N ILE A 369 -8.16 -30.80 1.27
CA ILE A 369 -7.14 -31.10 0.26
C ILE A 369 -6.05 -30.03 0.30
N ILE A 370 -5.01 -30.32 1.06
CA ILE A 370 -3.71 -29.64 0.97
C ILE A 370 -3.01 -30.25 -0.25
N ASN A 371 -3.00 -29.53 -1.37
CA ASN A 371 -2.11 -29.90 -2.47
C ASN A 371 -0.69 -29.48 -2.06
N LYS A 372 0.21 -30.47 -1.98
CA LYS A 372 1.63 -30.31 -1.63
C LYS A 372 2.41 -29.53 -2.68
#